data_AF-R7AHN4-F1
#
_entry.id   AF-R7AHN4-F1
#
_cell.length_a   1.000
_cell.length_b   1.000
_cell.length_c   1.000
_cell.angle_alpha   90.00
_cell.angle_beta   90.00
_cell.angle_gamma   90.00
#
_symmetry.space_group_name_H-M   'P 1'
#
loop_
_entity.id
_entity.type
_entity.pdbx_description
1 polymer ?
#
loop_
_entity_poly.entity_id
_entity_poly.type
_entity_poly.pdbx_seq_one_letter_code
_entity_poly.pdbx_strand_id
1 'polypeptide(L)'
;MLISYFIISILAGNAICRIVKINNESVLRMYDVGMLTTMALYEITYVPLMFNYSTLTMQTTIWGLLVAVLITAGVVISVRDGIKVHNIINDAVSSIINIKAYHVFMIAMCMTYIIIVLMSQMEYQDDSFFVGLASTSYATDLLIKHSPYTGRTITLEYLAKYILAGYPAYIASVSSIFHIQPIIVMHSIIPVIFISIHYVIYYSLAEIILKSKKWASYAIGIMVYLRYCL
;
A
#
# COMPACT_ATOMS: atom_id res chain seq x y z
N MET A 1 5.89 10.11 -6.62
CA MET A 1 5.19 9.46 -5.50
C MET A 1 4.80 8.01 -5.80
N LEU A 2 3.97 7.72 -6.82
CA LEU A 2 3.55 6.34 -7.12
C LEU A 2 4.75 5.42 -7.42
N ILE A 3 5.65 5.84 -8.32
CA ILE A 3 6.85 5.06 -8.68
C ILE A 3 7.72 4.75 -7.46
N SER A 4 7.99 5.75 -6.62
CA SER A 4 8.75 5.54 -5.38
C SER A 4 8.06 4.56 -4.44
N TYR A 5 6.72 4.60 -4.37
CA TYR A 5 5.94 3.66 -3.58
C TYR A 5 6.11 2.22 -4.09
N PHE A 6 5.95 2.00 -5.41
CA PHE A 6 6.15 0.68 -6.02
C PHE A 6 7.56 0.14 -5.80
N ILE A 7 8.59 0.98 -5.99
CA ILE A 7 9.99 0.58 -5.81
C ILE A 7 10.27 0.20 -4.35
N ILE A 8 9.88 1.06 -3.39
CA ILE A 8 10.08 0.80 -1.95
C ILE A 8 9.41 -0.51 -1.55
N SER A 9 8.18 -0.75 -2.01
CA SER A 9 7.46 -1.99 -1.72
C SER A 9 8.14 -3.22 -2.33
N ILE A 10 8.58 -3.17 -3.59
CA ILE A 10 9.30 -4.30 -4.19
C ILE A 10 10.60 -4.60 -3.43
N LEU A 11 11.35 -3.57 -3.04
CA LEU A 11 12.59 -3.72 -2.29
C LEU A 11 12.35 -4.29 -0.89
N ALA A 12 11.35 -3.78 -0.17
CA ALA A 12 10.95 -4.29 1.14
C ALA A 12 10.46 -5.75 1.05
N GLY A 13 9.69 -6.09 0.02
CA GLY A 13 9.23 -7.45 -0.24
C GLY A 13 10.36 -8.41 -0.55
N ASN A 14 11.31 -8.01 -1.41
CA ASN A 14 12.52 -8.80 -1.66
C ASN A 14 13.28 -9.05 -0.35
N ALA A 15 13.44 -8.03 0.51
CA ALA A 15 14.08 -8.20 1.82
C ALA A 15 13.42 -9.31 2.65
N ILE A 16 12.09 -9.29 2.77
CA ILE A 16 11.32 -10.29 3.52
C ILE A 16 11.42 -11.68 2.88
N CYS A 17 11.22 -11.79 1.56
CA CYS A 17 11.35 -13.06 0.86
C CYS A 17 12.71 -13.72 1.11
N ARG A 18 13.80 -12.92 1.16
CA ARG A 18 15.14 -13.44 1.46
C ARG A 18 15.33 -13.84 2.92
N ILE A 19 14.82 -13.05 3.87
CA ILE A 19 14.85 -13.41 5.29
C ILE A 19 14.14 -14.75 5.54
N VAL A 20 13.00 -14.97 4.88
CA VAL A 20 12.19 -16.19 4.98
C VAL A 20 12.72 -17.31 4.06
N LYS A 21 13.77 -17.06 3.27
CA LYS A 21 14.38 -18.01 2.31
C LYS A 21 13.40 -18.51 1.24
N ILE A 22 12.45 -17.67 0.85
CA ILE A 22 11.57 -17.94 -0.30
C ILE A 22 12.32 -17.50 -1.57
N ASN A 23 12.66 -18.48 -2.40
CA ASN A 23 13.42 -18.27 -3.63
C ASN A 23 12.49 -18.14 -4.84
N ASN A 24 12.87 -17.31 -5.82
CA ASN A 24 12.20 -17.15 -7.12
C ASN A 24 10.73 -16.73 -7.06
N GLU A 25 10.37 -15.87 -6.10
CA GLU A 25 9.05 -15.22 -6.12
C GLU A 25 8.94 -14.19 -7.25
N SER A 26 7.73 -14.06 -7.80
CA SER A 26 7.46 -13.06 -8.82
C SER A 26 7.54 -11.63 -8.26
N VAL A 27 7.94 -10.67 -9.10
CA VAL A 27 8.02 -9.24 -8.72
C VAL A 27 6.70 -8.70 -8.18
N LEU A 28 5.56 -9.15 -8.73
CA LEU A 28 4.23 -8.76 -8.26
C LEU A 28 3.95 -9.23 -6.83
N ARG A 29 4.34 -10.46 -6.49
CA ARG A 29 4.20 -10.97 -5.11
C ARG A 29 5.15 -10.28 -4.14
N MET A 30 6.37 -9.93 -4.60
CA MET A 30 7.28 -9.11 -3.80
C MET A 30 6.66 -7.73 -3.51
N TYR A 31 6.02 -7.10 -4.50
CA TYR A 31 5.29 -5.86 -4.28
C TYR A 31 4.24 -5.99 -3.18
N ASP A 32 3.36 -7.00 -3.23
CA ASP A 32 2.33 -7.22 -2.20
C ASP A 32 2.92 -7.47 -0.81
N VAL A 33 3.92 -8.36 -0.72
CA VAL A 33 4.58 -8.69 0.55
C VAL A 33 5.20 -7.44 1.16
N GLY A 34 5.90 -6.62 0.37
CA GLY A 34 6.50 -5.39 0.86
C GLY A 34 5.49 -4.32 1.23
N MET A 35 4.41 -4.15 0.45
CA MET A 35 3.29 -3.27 0.80
C MET A 35 2.71 -3.64 2.16
N LEU A 36 2.34 -4.91 2.35
CA LEU A 36 1.76 -5.41 3.59
C LEU A 36 2.73 -5.26 4.76
N THR A 37 4.02 -5.54 4.54
CA THR A 37 5.05 -5.40 5.58
C THR A 37 5.24 -3.94 5.99
N THR A 38 5.35 -3.02 5.04
CA THR A 38 5.53 -1.58 5.34
C THR A 38 4.31 -1.00 6.06
N MET A 39 3.10 -1.44 5.71
CA MET A 39 1.86 -1.06 6.42
C MET A 39 1.79 -1.69 7.82
N ALA A 40 2.19 -2.96 7.98
CA ALA A 40 2.24 -3.61 9.28
C ALA A 40 3.25 -2.91 10.22
N LEU A 41 4.43 -2.54 9.72
CA LEU A 41 5.41 -1.75 10.47
C LEU A 41 4.86 -0.37 10.86
N TYR A 42 4.07 0.26 9.99
CA TYR A 42 3.41 1.51 10.31
C TYR A 42 2.45 1.33 11.49
N GLU A 43 1.59 0.31 11.46
CA GLU A 43 0.61 0.07 12.52
C GLU A 43 1.30 -0.25 13.86
N ILE A 44 2.33 -1.10 13.85
CA ILE A 44 3.10 -1.48 15.05
C ILE A 44 3.72 -0.26 15.74
N THR A 45 4.17 0.73 14.97
CA THR A 45 4.77 1.96 15.51
C THR A 45 3.72 2.99 15.88
N TYR A 46 2.65 3.09 15.09
CA TYR A 46 1.57 4.04 15.27
C TYR A 46 0.84 3.84 16.60
N VAL A 47 0.42 2.60 16.90
CA VAL A 47 -0.40 2.30 18.08
C VAL A 47 0.24 2.82 19.38
N PRO A 48 1.49 2.50 19.74
CA PRO A 48 2.09 3.01 20.98
C PRO A 48 2.31 4.52 20.96
N LEU A 49 2.68 5.11 19.82
CA LEU A 49 2.92 6.55 19.72
C LEU A 49 1.64 7.38 19.84
N MET A 50 0.52 6.86 19.32
CA MET A 50 -0.78 7.49 19.41
C MET A 50 -1.28 7.55 20.86
N PHE A 51 -1.09 6.49 21.66
CA PHE A 51 -1.43 6.53 23.10
C PHE A 51 -0.61 7.56 23.88
N ASN A 52 0.60 7.87 23.41
CA ASN A 52 1.47 8.90 23.98
C ASN A 52 1.21 10.31 23.42
N TYR A 53 0.18 10.49 22.57
CA TYR A 53 -0.10 11.74 21.86
C TYR A 53 1.12 12.32 21.13
N SER A 54 1.92 11.43 20.52
CA SER A 54 3.17 11.80 19.85
C SER A 54 2.91 12.59 18.56
N THR A 55 3.97 13.18 18.03
CA THR A 55 3.88 13.93 16.78
C THR A 55 3.80 13.03 15.55
N LEU A 56 3.20 13.54 14.48
CA LEU A 56 3.18 12.87 13.19
C LEU A 56 4.60 12.69 12.66
N THR A 57 5.45 13.70 12.77
CA THR A 57 6.86 13.67 12.37
C THR A 57 7.62 12.54 13.07
N MET A 58 7.39 12.31 14.36
CA MET A 58 8.02 11.21 15.09
C MET A 58 7.60 9.86 14.53
N GLN A 59 6.29 9.65 14.30
CA GLN A 59 5.77 8.43 13.67
C GLN A 59 6.34 8.22 12.27
N THR A 60 6.30 9.24 11.41
CA THR A 60 6.81 9.16 10.04
C THR A 60 8.31 8.83 10.01
N THR A 61 9.09 9.42 10.93
CA THR A 61 10.54 9.20 11.02
C THR A 61 10.86 7.79 11.48
N ILE A 62 10.24 7.31 12.56
CA ILE A 62 10.47 5.95 13.08
C ILE A 62 10.09 4.91 12.03
N TRP A 63 8.91 5.05 11.42
CA TRP A 63 8.47 4.16 10.36
C TRP A 63 9.44 4.19 9.16
N GLY A 64 9.84 5.37 8.70
CA GLY A 64 10.78 5.53 7.58
C GLY A 64 12.14 4.87 7.86
N LEU A 65 12.67 5.01 9.08
CA LEU A 65 13.91 4.36 9.51
C LEU A 65 13.78 2.84 9.53
N LEU A 66 12.66 2.28 10.03
CA LEU A 66 12.43 0.84 10.03
C LEU A 66 12.36 0.28 8.60
N VAL A 67 11.67 0.97 7.70
CA VAL A 67 11.60 0.58 6.28
C VAL A 67 12.98 0.64 5.62
N ALA A 68 13.78 1.68 5.93
CA ALA A 68 15.15 1.79 5.42
C ALA A 68 16.05 0.66 5.94
N VAL A 69 15.96 0.31 7.23
CA VAL A 69 16.68 -0.83 7.82
C VAL A 69 16.27 -2.14 7.15
N LEU A 70 14.98 -2.34 6.90
CA LEU A 70 14.49 -3.54 6.22
C LEU A 70 15.08 -3.66 4.80
N ILE A 71 15.03 -2.58 4.02
CA ILE A 71 15.55 -2.56 2.65
C ILE A 71 17.06 -2.81 2.65
N THR A 72 17.82 -2.13 3.51
CA THR A 72 19.27 -2.30 3.61
C THR A 72 19.64 -3.74 4.01
N ALA A 73 18.95 -4.34 4.98
CA ALA A 73 19.13 -5.75 5.33
C ALA A 73 18.88 -6.68 4.14
N GLY A 74 17.82 -6.45 3.37
CA GLY A 74 17.52 -7.21 2.16
C GLY A 74 18.59 -7.10 1.08
N VAL A 75 19.15 -5.91 0.87
CA VAL A 75 20.25 -5.67 -0.07
C VAL A 75 21.51 -6.39 0.40
N VAL A 76 21.88 -6.28 1.68
CA VAL A 76 23.07 -6.95 2.25
C VAL A 76 22.98 -8.47 2.11
N ILE A 77 21.81 -9.06 2.41
CA ILE A 77 21.58 -10.50 2.22
C ILE A 77 21.69 -10.88 0.74
N SER A 78 21.11 -10.07 -0.16
CA SER A 78 21.17 -10.34 -1.60
C SER A 78 22.60 -10.32 -2.16
N VAL A 79 23.42 -9.37 -1.69
CA VAL A 79 24.85 -9.28 -2.05
C VAL A 79 25.63 -10.46 -1.49
N ARG A 80 25.41 -10.83 -0.22
CA ARG A 80 26.04 -11.99 0.42
C ARG A 80 25.73 -13.29 -0.32
N ASP A 81 24.48 -13.45 -0.75
CA ASP A 81 24.02 -14.64 -1.47
C ASP A 81 24.43 -14.62 -2.95
N GLY A 82 25.23 -13.64 -3.39
CA GLY A 82 25.84 -13.57 -4.72
C GLY A 82 24.87 -13.19 -5.84
N ILE A 83 23.70 -12.66 -5.52
CA ILE A 83 22.69 -12.29 -6.51
C ILE A 83 23.11 -11.01 -7.21
N LYS A 84 23.35 -11.12 -8.52
CA LYS A 84 23.58 -9.94 -9.37
C LYS A 84 22.24 -9.25 -9.60
N VAL A 85 22.18 -7.94 -9.33
CA VAL A 85 21.00 -7.09 -9.60
C VAL A 85 20.49 -7.25 -11.05
N HIS A 86 21.40 -7.52 -11.98
CA HIS A 86 21.08 -7.84 -13.38
C HIS A 86 20.09 -9.00 -13.54
N ASN A 87 20.12 -10.02 -12.68
CA ASN A 87 19.20 -11.14 -12.75
C ASN A 87 17.77 -10.71 -12.40
N ILE A 88 17.59 -9.86 -11.40
CA ILE A 88 16.27 -9.33 -11.00
C ILE A 88 15.68 -8.47 -12.13
N ILE A 89 16.53 -7.65 -12.77
CA ILE A 89 16.11 -6.81 -13.91
C ILE A 89 15.75 -7.69 -15.12
N ASN A 90 16.55 -8.73 -15.42
CA ASN A 90 16.25 -9.65 -16.51
C ASN A 90 14.97 -10.46 -16.27
N ASP A 91 14.69 -10.85 -15.03
CA ASP A 91 13.43 -11.52 -14.67
C ASP A 91 12.23 -10.58 -14.84
N ALA A 92 12.37 -9.30 -14.47
CA ALA A 92 11.35 -8.29 -14.71
C ALA A 92 11.12 -8.02 -16.22
N VAL A 93 12.20 -7.86 -16.99
CA VAL A 93 12.15 -7.63 -18.43
C VAL A 93 11.57 -8.84 -19.17
N SER A 94 12.00 -10.06 -18.83
CA SER A 94 11.46 -11.28 -19.43
C SER A 94 9.98 -11.49 -19.09
N SER A 95 9.54 -11.06 -17.90
CA SER A 95 8.12 -11.06 -17.53
C SER A 95 7.29 -10.10 -18.40
N ILE A 96 7.85 -8.96 -18.79
CA ILE A 96 7.21 -8.00 -19.71
C ILE A 96 7.18 -8.56 -21.14
N ILE A 97 8.26 -9.20 -21.60
CA ILE A 97 8.34 -9.76 -22.95
C ILE A 97 7.37 -10.95 -23.13
N ASN A 98 7.15 -11.74 -22.07
CA ASN A 98 6.29 -12.94 -22.11
C ASN A 98 4.80 -12.65 -21.81
N ILE A 99 4.34 -11.42 -21.99
CA ILE A 99 2.95 -11.04 -21.77
C ILE A 99 2.04 -11.75 -22.79
N LYS A 100 1.19 -12.64 -22.27
CA LYS A 100 0.11 -13.29 -23.04
C LYS A 100 -1.17 -12.44 -23.03
N ALA A 101 -2.05 -12.65 -24.00
CA ALA A 101 -3.31 -11.91 -24.16
C ALA A 101 -4.17 -11.84 -22.88
N TYR A 102 -4.21 -12.91 -22.07
CA TYR A 102 -4.98 -12.91 -20.83
C TYR A 102 -4.38 -12.00 -19.73
N HIS A 103 -3.07 -11.75 -19.72
CA HIS A 103 -2.46 -10.76 -18.83
C HIS A 103 -2.81 -9.34 -19.26
N VAL A 104 -2.82 -9.08 -20.58
CA VAL A 104 -3.26 -7.78 -21.13
C VAL A 104 -4.71 -7.50 -20.75
N PHE A 105 -5.59 -8.50 -20.90
CA PHE A 105 -6.99 -8.39 -20.48
C PHE A 105 -7.12 -8.06 -18.99
N MET A 106 -6.39 -8.76 -18.12
CA MET A 106 -6.39 -8.49 -16.68
C MET A 106 -5.93 -7.06 -16.36
N ILE A 107 -4.81 -6.62 -16.94
CA ILE A 107 -4.27 -5.26 -16.74
C ILE A 107 -5.28 -4.22 -17.23
N ALA A 108 -5.88 -4.42 -18.40
CA ALA A 108 -6.89 -3.52 -18.95
C ALA A 108 -8.11 -3.39 -18.04
N MET A 109 -8.61 -4.50 -17.50
CA MET A 109 -9.75 -4.48 -16.56
C MET A 109 -9.38 -3.79 -15.24
N CYS A 110 -8.20 -4.07 -14.69
CA CYS A 110 -7.70 -3.41 -13.48
C CYS A 110 -7.56 -1.88 -13.69
N MET A 111 -6.95 -1.45 -14.80
CA MET A 111 -6.82 -0.04 -15.15
C MET A 111 -8.18 0.63 -15.37
N THR A 112 -9.11 -0.04 -16.04
CA THR A 112 -10.48 0.46 -16.21
C THR A 112 -11.15 0.69 -14.85
N TYR A 113 -11.02 -0.25 -13.92
CA TYR A 113 -11.56 -0.10 -12.57
C TYR A 113 -10.92 1.06 -11.80
N ILE A 114 -9.59 1.21 -11.87
CA ILE A 114 -8.89 2.36 -11.28
C ILE A 114 -9.45 3.68 -11.84
N ILE A 115 -9.57 3.79 -13.16
CA ILE A 115 -10.10 5.00 -13.81
C ILE A 115 -11.53 5.29 -13.34
N ILE A 116 -12.40 4.27 -13.30
CA ILE A 116 -13.79 4.43 -12.83
C ILE A 116 -13.80 4.94 -11.39
N VAL A 117 -13.03 4.33 -10.48
CA VAL A 117 -12.97 4.74 -9.07
C VAL A 117 -12.51 6.21 -8.97
N LEU A 118 -11.46 6.58 -9.71
CA LEU A 118 -10.94 7.95 -9.74
C LEU A 118 -11.94 8.97 -10.33
N MET A 119 -12.78 8.58 -11.28
CA MET A 119 -13.79 9.48 -11.87
C MET A 119 -15.06 9.56 -11.04
N SER A 120 -15.47 8.45 -10.43
CA SER A 120 -16.73 8.35 -9.69
C SER A 120 -16.71 9.07 -8.34
N GLN A 121 -15.53 9.25 -7.73
CA GLN A 121 -15.32 9.92 -6.44
C GLN A 121 -16.45 9.60 -5.44
N MET A 122 -16.74 8.29 -5.25
CA MET A 122 -17.88 7.87 -4.45
C MET A 122 -17.76 8.42 -3.02
N GLU A 123 -18.67 9.32 -2.66
CA GLU A 123 -18.74 9.88 -1.32
C GLU A 123 -19.34 8.84 -0.37
N TYR A 124 -18.51 8.31 0.52
CA TYR A 124 -18.98 7.50 1.64
C TYR A 124 -19.29 8.40 2.83
N GLN A 125 -20.25 7.97 3.65
CA GLN A 125 -20.78 8.77 4.77
C GLN A 125 -19.71 9.20 5.80
N ASP A 126 -18.61 8.44 5.89
CA ASP A 126 -17.47 8.71 6.79
C ASP A 126 -16.22 9.23 6.04
N ASP A 127 -16.29 9.48 4.73
CA ASP A 127 -15.12 9.86 3.94
C ASP A 127 -14.53 11.22 4.38
N SER A 128 -15.40 12.23 4.51
CA SER A 128 -15.01 13.55 5.03
C SER A 128 -14.42 13.49 6.44
N PHE A 129 -14.85 12.52 7.24
CA PHE A 129 -14.33 12.31 8.58
C PHE A 129 -12.87 11.83 8.54
N PHE A 130 -12.57 10.80 7.75
CA PHE A 130 -11.20 10.27 7.64
C PHE A 130 -10.25 11.25 6.93
N VAL A 131 -10.71 11.93 5.88
CA VAL A 131 -9.97 13.01 5.23
C VAL A 131 -9.69 14.13 6.24
N GLY A 132 -10.67 14.48 7.06
CA GLY A 132 -10.52 15.45 8.14
C GLY A 132 -9.47 15.03 9.17
N LEU A 133 -9.47 13.78 9.63
CA LEU A 133 -8.48 13.27 10.58
C LEU A 133 -7.05 13.30 10.01
N ALA A 134 -6.90 12.94 8.74
CA ALA A 134 -5.60 13.02 8.08
C ALA A 134 -5.15 14.48 7.90
N SER A 135 -6.08 15.37 7.53
CA SER A 135 -5.83 16.80 7.32
C SER A 135 -5.45 17.52 8.61
N THR A 136 -6.15 17.26 9.72
CA THR A 136 -5.80 17.85 11.02
C THR A 136 -4.46 17.32 11.51
N SER A 137 -4.18 16.03 11.37
CA SER A 137 -2.88 15.45 11.75
C SER A 137 -1.75 16.04 10.93
N TYR A 138 -1.94 16.20 9.62
CA TYR A 138 -0.99 16.85 8.71
C TYR A 138 -0.74 18.32 9.07
N ALA A 139 -1.80 19.08 9.37
CA ALA A 139 -1.69 20.51 9.66
C ALA A 139 -1.12 20.81 11.06
N THR A 140 -1.35 19.93 12.04
CA THR A 140 -0.98 20.16 13.45
C THR A 140 0.26 19.37 13.90
N ASP A 141 0.80 18.49 13.05
CA ASP A 141 1.90 17.57 13.37
C ASP A 141 1.60 16.68 14.60
N LEU A 142 0.34 16.37 14.86
CA LEU A 142 -0.08 15.55 16.00
C LEU A 142 -0.85 14.32 15.52
N LEU A 143 -0.60 13.17 16.12
CA LEU A 143 -1.36 11.95 15.82
C LEU A 143 -2.80 12.06 16.33
N ILE A 144 -3.74 12.24 15.41
CA ILE A 144 -5.19 12.11 15.59
C ILE A 144 -5.72 12.73 16.91
N LYS A 145 -5.35 13.99 17.17
CA LYS A 145 -5.64 14.71 18.42
C LYS A 145 -6.70 15.80 18.28
N HIS A 146 -7.10 16.11 17.05
CA HIS A 146 -8.05 17.20 16.76
C HIS A 146 -9.29 16.65 16.05
N SER A 147 -10.45 17.14 16.48
CA SER A 147 -11.74 16.83 15.85
C SER A 147 -11.73 17.30 14.40
N PRO A 148 -12.12 16.44 13.43
CA PRO A 148 -12.20 16.82 12.03
C PRO A 148 -13.35 17.81 11.75
N TYR A 149 -14.35 17.88 12.64
CA TYR A 149 -15.52 18.75 12.49
C TYR A 149 -15.35 20.12 13.13
N THR A 150 -14.64 20.18 14.27
CA THR A 150 -14.58 21.41 15.09
C THR A 150 -13.18 21.97 15.25
N GLY A 151 -12.13 21.23 14.85
CA GLY A 151 -10.72 21.57 15.07
C GLY A 151 -10.28 21.54 16.54
N ARG A 152 -11.22 21.29 17.47
CA ARG A 152 -10.92 21.25 18.91
C ARG A 152 -10.11 20.01 19.26
N THR A 153 -9.22 20.15 20.24
CA THR A 153 -8.52 19.01 20.82
C THR A 153 -9.52 18.04 21.43
N ILE A 154 -9.37 16.77 21.12
CA ILE A 154 -10.22 15.68 21.60
C ILE A 154 -9.40 14.70 22.43
N THR A 155 -10.06 14.05 23.39
CA THR A 155 -9.48 12.93 24.14
C THR A 155 -9.61 11.65 23.34
N LEU A 156 -8.76 10.67 23.64
CA LEU A 156 -8.81 9.33 23.06
C LEU A 156 -10.21 8.70 23.18
N GLU A 157 -10.89 8.86 24.31
CA GLU A 157 -12.23 8.30 24.54
C GLU A 157 -13.27 8.75 23.49
N TYR A 158 -13.18 10.01 23.03
CA TYR A 158 -14.05 10.54 21.98
C TYR A 158 -13.84 9.84 20.62
N LEU A 159 -12.66 9.26 20.41
CA LEU A 159 -12.27 8.60 19.18
C LEU A 159 -12.09 7.08 19.33
N ALA A 160 -12.60 6.47 20.41
CA ALA A 160 -12.32 5.08 20.75
C ALA A 160 -12.50 4.08 19.59
N LYS A 161 -13.49 4.32 18.72
CA LYS A 161 -13.74 3.48 17.53
C LYS A 161 -12.69 3.60 16.40
N TYR A 162 -11.89 4.66 16.38
CA TYR A 162 -10.89 4.92 15.32
C TYR A 162 -9.45 5.05 15.84
N ILE A 163 -9.23 4.93 17.15
CA ILE A 163 -7.90 4.94 17.78
C ILE A 163 -6.95 3.95 17.10
N LEU A 164 -7.41 2.73 16.86
CA LEU A 164 -6.62 1.65 16.25
C LEU A 164 -6.67 1.68 14.71
N ALA A 165 -7.31 2.68 14.11
CA ALA A 165 -7.28 2.87 12.68
C ALA A 165 -6.10 3.78 12.34
N GLY A 166 -4.89 3.23 12.19
CA GLY A 166 -3.70 3.99 11.81
C GLY A 166 -3.76 4.58 10.39
N TYR A 167 -4.75 4.18 9.59
CA TYR A 167 -4.89 4.57 8.19
C TYR A 167 -4.90 6.10 7.96
N PRO A 168 -5.70 6.94 8.66
CA PRO A 168 -5.66 8.39 8.44
C PRO A 168 -4.31 9.02 8.83
N ALA A 169 -3.67 8.53 9.88
CA ALA A 169 -2.33 8.98 10.25
C ALA A 169 -1.30 8.55 9.19
N TYR A 170 -1.44 7.36 8.61
CA TYR A 170 -0.61 6.88 7.51
C TYR A 170 -0.76 7.78 6.27
N ILE A 171 -1.98 8.17 5.90
CA ILE A 171 -2.22 9.17 4.85
C ILE A 171 -1.50 10.48 5.17
N ALA A 172 -1.61 10.97 6.40
CA ALA A 172 -0.95 12.19 6.82
C ALA A 172 0.59 12.08 6.72
N SER A 173 1.16 10.91 7.06
CA SER A 173 2.60 10.64 6.91
C SER A 173 3.04 10.59 5.44
N VAL A 174 2.25 9.96 4.56
CA VAL A 174 2.54 9.99 3.11
C VAL A 174 2.44 11.42 2.59
N SER A 175 1.43 12.16 3.04
CA SER A 175 1.22 13.58 2.71
C SER A 175 2.39 14.46 3.15
N SER A 176 2.96 14.21 4.34
CA SER A 176 4.11 14.96 4.87
C SER A 176 5.40 14.67 4.09
N ILE A 177 5.64 13.42 3.68
CA ILE A 177 6.82 13.04 2.87
C ILE A 177 6.80 13.69 1.49
N PHE A 178 5.65 13.70 0.82
CA PHE A 178 5.54 14.18 -0.56
C PHE A 178 5.03 15.62 -0.69
N HIS A 179 4.70 16.27 0.43
CA HIS A 179 4.11 17.61 0.48
C HIS A 179 2.84 17.76 -0.36
N ILE A 180 1.95 16.76 -0.28
CA ILE A 180 0.66 16.73 -0.99
C ILE A 180 -0.46 16.77 0.03
N GLN A 181 -1.57 17.45 -0.27
CA GLN A 181 -2.73 17.51 0.62
C GLN A 181 -3.34 16.11 0.83
N PRO A 182 -3.71 15.73 2.08
CA PRO A 182 -4.27 14.41 2.39
C PRO A 182 -5.47 13.98 1.54
N ILE A 183 -6.34 14.94 1.17
CA ILE A 183 -7.50 14.68 0.31
C ILE A 183 -7.07 14.12 -1.07
N ILE A 184 -6.02 14.68 -1.66
CA ILE A 184 -5.50 14.21 -2.95
C ILE A 184 -4.89 12.82 -2.78
N VAL A 185 -4.15 12.60 -1.69
CA VAL A 185 -3.56 11.28 -1.39
C VAL A 185 -4.64 10.21 -1.26
N MET A 186 -5.69 10.47 -0.48
CA MET A 186 -6.78 9.50 -0.24
C MET A 186 -7.61 9.19 -1.47
N HIS A 187 -7.90 10.19 -2.30
CA HIS A 187 -8.84 10.01 -3.41
C HIS A 187 -8.19 9.77 -4.76
N SER A 188 -6.90 10.10 -4.92
CA SER A 188 -6.20 9.98 -6.20
C SER A 188 -5.04 8.98 -6.18
N ILE A 189 -4.32 8.84 -5.07
CA ILE A 189 -3.13 7.99 -5.03
C ILE A 189 -3.40 6.64 -4.38
N ILE A 190 -3.97 6.61 -3.18
CA ILE A 190 -4.20 5.36 -2.47
C ILE A 190 -5.09 4.38 -3.24
N PRO A 191 -6.16 4.80 -3.94
CA PRO A 191 -6.95 3.88 -4.74
C PRO A 191 -6.11 3.15 -5.77
N VAL A 192 -5.19 3.84 -6.46
CA VAL A 192 -4.28 3.22 -7.43
C VAL A 192 -3.43 2.13 -6.77
N ILE A 193 -2.86 2.42 -5.59
CA ILE A 193 -1.98 1.49 -4.86
C ILE A 193 -2.77 0.29 -4.35
N PHE A 194 -3.88 0.52 -3.65
CA PHE A 194 -4.63 -0.52 -2.94
C PHE A 194 -5.40 -1.43 -3.90
N ILE A 195 -5.98 -0.85 -4.96
CA ILE A 195 -6.62 -1.65 -6.02
C ILE A 195 -5.57 -2.56 -6.67
N SER A 196 -4.37 -2.05 -6.96
CA SER A 196 -3.30 -2.85 -7.57
C SER A 196 -2.94 -4.06 -6.69
N ILE A 197 -2.73 -3.84 -5.39
CA ILE A 197 -2.42 -4.93 -4.43
C ILE A 197 -3.55 -5.93 -4.36
N HIS A 198 -4.78 -5.45 -4.24
CA HIS A 198 -5.97 -6.29 -4.11
C HIS A 198 -6.10 -7.27 -5.28
N TYR A 199 -5.85 -6.80 -6.52
CA TYR A 199 -5.90 -7.65 -7.69
C TYR A 199 -4.73 -8.63 -7.81
N VAL A 200 -3.53 -8.28 -7.34
CA VAL A 200 -2.40 -9.23 -7.31
C VAL A 200 -2.62 -10.31 -6.26
N ILE A 201 -3.18 -9.97 -5.09
CA ILE A 201 -3.57 -10.95 -4.06
C ILE A 201 -4.66 -11.88 -4.62
N TYR A 202 -5.69 -11.33 -5.25
CA TYR A 202 -6.75 -12.12 -5.85
C TYR A 202 -6.26 -12.99 -7.02
N TYR A 203 -5.34 -12.49 -7.83
CA TYR A 203 -4.67 -13.31 -8.83
C TYR A 203 -3.98 -14.51 -8.20
N SER A 204 -3.19 -14.26 -7.15
CA SER A 204 -2.42 -15.30 -6.47
C SER A 204 -3.35 -16.33 -5.82
N LEU A 205 -4.46 -15.88 -5.21
CA LEU A 205 -5.47 -16.76 -4.64
C LEU A 205 -6.18 -17.59 -5.72
N ALA A 206 -6.60 -16.95 -6.82
CA ALA A 206 -7.25 -17.63 -7.93
C ALA A 206 -6.32 -18.64 -8.63
N GLU A 207 -5.03 -18.34 -8.73
CA GLU A 207 -4.02 -19.27 -9.26
C GLU A 207 -3.91 -20.52 -8.39
N ILE A 208 -3.93 -20.38 -7.06
CA ILE A 208 -3.91 -21.50 -6.11
C ILE A 208 -5.17 -22.37 -6.26
N ILE A 209 -6.34 -21.74 -6.33
CA ILE A 209 -7.64 -22.45 -6.38
C ILE A 209 -7.85 -23.12 -7.73
N LEU A 210 -7.65 -22.39 -8.83
CA LEU A 210 -7.95 -22.84 -10.19
C LEU A 210 -6.79 -23.61 -10.83
N LYS A 211 -5.61 -23.63 -10.18
CA LYS A 211 -4.38 -24.29 -10.65
C LYS A 211 -4.00 -23.92 -12.09
N SER A 212 -4.37 -22.73 -12.53
CA SER A 212 -4.14 -22.26 -13.90
C SER A 212 -4.08 -20.73 -13.97
N LYS A 213 -2.95 -20.22 -14.48
CA LYS A 213 -2.70 -18.78 -14.72
C LYS A 213 -3.72 -18.13 -15.67
N LYS A 214 -4.17 -18.87 -16.69
CA LYS A 214 -5.18 -18.40 -17.66
C LYS A 214 -6.51 -18.13 -16.97
N TRP A 215 -7.06 -19.16 -16.31
CA TRP A 215 -8.31 -19.06 -15.55
C TRP A 215 -8.25 -18.06 -14.40
N ALA A 216 -7.12 -17.95 -13.68
CA ALA A 216 -6.93 -16.93 -12.66
C ALA A 216 -7.05 -15.50 -13.22
N SER A 217 -6.50 -15.26 -14.41
CA SER A 217 -6.59 -13.95 -15.06
C SER A 217 -8.01 -13.61 -15.51
N TYR A 218 -8.78 -14.59 -15.99
CA TYR A 218 -10.19 -14.39 -16.32
C TYR A 218 -11.05 -14.18 -15.07
N ALA A 219 -10.77 -14.89 -13.97
CA ALA A 219 -11.49 -14.71 -12.71
C ALA A 219 -11.40 -13.26 -12.20
N ILE A 220 -10.24 -12.63 -12.34
CA ILE A 220 -10.06 -11.20 -12.02
C ILE A 220 -10.93 -10.32 -12.90
N GLY A 221 -10.90 -10.50 -14.22
CA GLY A 221 -11.72 -9.69 -15.11
C GLY A 221 -13.22 -9.86 -14.83
N ILE A 222 -13.65 -11.07 -14.48
CA ILE A 222 -15.03 -11.35 -14.06
C ILE A 222 -15.34 -10.64 -12.74
N MET A 223 -14.43 -10.64 -11.76
CA MET A 223 -14.65 -9.91 -10.49
C MET A 223 -14.77 -8.40 -10.69
N VAL A 224 -13.93 -7.80 -11.53
CA VAL A 224 -14.04 -6.38 -11.92
C VAL A 224 -15.43 -6.11 -12.51
N TYR A 225 -15.87 -6.96 -13.44
CA TYR A 225 -17.16 -6.82 -14.10
C TYR A 225 -18.33 -6.98 -13.12
N LEU A 226 -18.31 -8.02 -12.29
CA LEU A 226 -19.35 -8.27 -11.29
C LEU A 226 -19.48 -7.13 -10.29
N ARG A 227 -18.37 -6.51 -9.87
CA ARG A 227 -18.40 -5.35 -8.97
C ARG A 227 -19.03 -4.10 -9.58
N TYR A 228 -19.09 -4.02 -10.91
CA TYR A 228 -19.72 -2.89 -11.61
C TYR A 228 -21.19 -3.16 -11.98
N CYS A 229 -21.55 -4.42 -12.22
CA CYS A 229 -22.90 -4.81 -12.59
C CYS A 229 -23.82 -5.14 -11.40
N LEU A 230 -23.26 -5.37 -10.21
CA LEU A 230 -23.96 -5.64 -8.95
C LEU A 230 -23.68 -4.53 -7.95
#